data_AF-A0A4Q2DI97-F1
#
_entry.id   AF-A0A4Q2DI97-F1
#
_cell.length_a   1.000
_cell.length_b   1.000
_cell.length_c   1.000
_cell.angle_alpha   90.00
_cell.angle_beta   90.00
_cell.angle_gamma   90.00
#
_symmetry.space_group_name_H-M   'P 1'
#
loop_
_entity.id
_entity.type
_entity.pdbx_description
1 polymer ?
#
loop_
_entity_poly.entity_id
_entity_poly.type
_entity_poly.pdbx_seq_one_letter_code
_entity_poly.pdbx_strand_id
1 'polypeptide(L)'
;MLKRILVSLALSTAAAFAVTPARMIERRGATNVFPNPPTTITLSSPITVKAGQSFTPPQAYTRYERGYGACRDGEGGQADAVFVLEEGATLNAVVIGKNQMEGQCTINHVYFEDVCEDAITIKQSSGVSYINYGGAKGASDKIVQHNGGGKVVINSFYAENFGKVYRSCGNCKTQFKRSVEINDSWAVSGSTLVGINTNFGDTATIRRQKALNVRTICQKFIGNNLGNEPTNNGSGPDNISCLYNNFDVTS
;
A
#
# COMPACT_ATOMS: atom_id res chain seq x y z
N MET A 1 -88.58 27.30 -8.52
CA MET A 1 -87.23 27.64 -9.04
C MET A 1 -86.20 27.25 -7.98
N LEU A 2 -85.55 26.10 -8.11
CA LEU A 2 -84.53 25.63 -7.17
C LEU A 2 -83.21 25.49 -7.96
N LYS A 3 -82.30 26.46 -7.77
CA LYS A 3 -80.94 26.45 -8.37
C LYS A 3 -80.11 25.37 -7.68
N ARG A 4 -79.84 24.27 -8.37
CA ARG A 4 -78.86 23.27 -7.93
C ARG A 4 -77.46 23.80 -8.23
N ILE A 5 -76.71 24.18 -7.20
CA ILE A 5 -75.30 24.53 -7.28
C ILE A 5 -74.51 23.21 -7.32
N LEU A 6 -73.87 22.94 -8.45
CA LEU A 6 -72.88 21.86 -8.57
C LEU A 6 -71.55 22.37 -8.04
N VAL A 7 -71.11 21.83 -6.90
CA VAL A 7 -69.74 22.03 -6.39
C VAL A 7 -68.86 20.97 -7.04
N SER A 8 -67.99 21.40 -7.95
CA SER A 8 -66.97 20.56 -8.57
C SER A 8 -65.79 20.38 -7.62
N LEU A 9 -65.62 19.17 -7.08
CA LEU A 9 -64.50 18.80 -6.22
C LEU A 9 -63.27 18.49 -7.11
N ALA A 10 -62.29 19.38 -7.12
CA ALA A 10 -61.02 19.15 -7.83
C ALA A 10 -60.17 18.15 -7.02
N LEU A 11 -59.98 16.95 -7.57
CA LEU A 11 -59.13 15.92 -6.99
C LEU A 11 -57.67 16.19 -7.42
N SER A 12 -56.87 16.76 -6.52
CA SER A 12 -55.42 16.95 -6.74
C SER A 12 -54.70 15.61 -6.56
N THR A 13 -54.26 15.02 -7.66
CA THR A 13 -53.38 13.84 -7.64
C THR A 13 -51.97 14.27 -7.22
N ALA A 14 -51.61 14.00 -5.97
CA ALA A 14 -50.23 14.12 -5.52
C ALA A 14 -49.39 13.01 -6.20
N ALA A 15 -48.53 13.40 -7.15
CA ALA A 15 -47.56 12.48 -7.73
C ALA A 15 -46.52 12.13 -6.65
N ALA A 16 -46.53 10.89 -6.18
CA ALA A 16 -45.49 10.36 -5.32
C ALA A 16 -44.22 10.16 -6.15
N PHE A 17 -43.24 11.03 -5.98
CA PHE A 17 -41.89 10.83 -6.54
C PHE A 17 -41.22 9.70 -5.74
N ALA A 18 -41.01 8.56 -6.38
CA ALA A 18 -40.17 7.50 -5.83
C ALA A 18 -38.73 8.01 -5.73
N VAL A 19 -38.27 8.29 -4.51
CA VAL A 19 -36.86 8.59 -4.23
C VAL A 19 -36.09 7.28 -4.40
N THR A 20 -35.39 7.11 -5.50
CA THR A 20 -34.43 6.01 -5.65
C THR A 20 -33.32 6.21 -4.63
N PRO A 21 -33.04 5.23 -3.73
CA PRO A 21 -31.91 5.36 -2.83
C PRO A 21 -30.64 5.51 -3.67
N ALA A 22 -29.85 6.54 -3.37
CA ALA A 22 -28.52 6.67 -3.96
C ALA A 22 -27.77 5.36 -3.70
N ARG A 23 -27.27 4.71 -4.75
CA ARG A 23 -26.35 3.58 -4.59
C ARG A 23 -25.22 4.07 -3.70
N MET A 24 -25.10 3.51 -2.50
CA MET A 24 -23.95 3.74 -1.65
C MET A 24 -22.73 3.38 -2.51
N ILE A 25 -21.86 4.36 -2.80
CA ILE A 25 -20.60 4.08 -3.48
C ILE A 25 -19.81 3.23 -2.50
N GLU A 26 -19.85 1.92 -2.69
CA GLU A 26 -19.06 0.98 -1.92
C GLU A 26 -17.59 1.36 -2.15
N ARG A 27 -16.86 1.67 -1.06
CA ARG A 27 -15.43 1.91 -1.16
C ARG A 27 -14.81 0.64 -1.76
N ARG A 28 -14.15 0.77 -2.92
CA ARG A 28 -13.44 -0.36 -3.51
C ARG A 28 -12.26 -0.72 -2.60
N GLY A 29 -12.37 -1.87 -1.93
CA GLY A 29 -11.26 -2.47 -1.20
C GLY A 29 -10.13 -2.92 -2.13
N ALA A 30 -9.03 -3.37 -1.54
CA ALA A 30 -7.94 -4.01 -2.28
C ALA A 30 -8.44 -5.15 -3.18
N THR A 31 -7.79 -5.35 -4.33
CA THR A 31 -8.13 -6.40 -5.31
C THR A 31 -6.96 -7.34 -5.54
N ASN A 32 -7.24 -8.63 -5.61
CA ASN A 32 -6.26 -9.65 -6.02
C ASN A 32 -6.13 -9.78 -7.56
N VAL A 33 -6.94 -9.03 -8.32
CA VAL A 33 -6.92 -8.99 -9.78
C VAL A 33 -5.88 -7.98 -10.24
N PHE A 34 -4.76 -8.48 -10.76
CA PHE A 34 -3.72 -7.64 -11.33
C PHE A 34 -4.06 -7.34 -12.80
N PRO A 35 -3.72 -6.16 -13.31
CA PRO A 35 -3.95 -5.83 -14.71
C PRO A 35 -3.12 -6.74 -15.62
N ASN A 36 -3.66 -7.10 -16.78
CA ASN A 36 -2.88 -7.74 -17.84
C ASN A 36 -2.10 -6.66 -18.60
N PRO A 37 -0.75 -6.62 -18.52
CA PRO A 37 0.01 -5.55 -19.14
C PRO A 37 -0.12 -5.60 -20.66
N PRO A 38 -0.42 -4.47 -21.32
CA PRO A 38 -0.58 -4.45 -22.77
C PRO A 38 0.76 -4.51 -23.52
N THR A 39 1.85 -4.13 -22.83
CA THR A 39 3.21 -4.16 -23.36
C THR A 39 4.21 -4.30 -22.21
N THR A 40 5.43 -4.72 -22.54
CA THR A 40 6.56 -4.86 -21.61
C THR A 40 7.75 -4.04 -22.12
N ILE A 41 8.33 -3.22 -21.25
CA ILE A 41 9.53 -2.43 -21.50
C ILE A 41 10.65 -2.93 -20.57
N THR A 42 11.72 -3.43 -21.18
CA THR A 42 12.94 -3.80 -20.46
C THR A 42 13.91 -2.62 -20.41
N LEU A 43 14.33 -2.23 -19.22
CA LEU A 43 15.16 -1.07 -18.94
C LEU A 43 16.60 -1.47 -18.64
N SER A 44 17.57 -0.84 -19.30
CA SER A 44 18.99 -0.97 -18.96
C SER A 44 19.37 -0.20 -17.69
N SER A 45 18.60 0.83 -17.33
CA SER A 45 18.80 1.69 -16.15
C SER A 45 17.46 2.14 -15.56
N PRO A 46 17.41 2.56 -14.29
CA PRO A 46 16.18 3.05 -13.67
C PRO A 46 15.60 4.26 -14.41
N ILE A 47 14.28 4.38 -14.42
CA ILE A 47 13.60 5.64 -14.77
C ILE A 47 13.56 6.52 -13.53
N THR A 48 14.19 7.70 -13.59
CA THR A 48 14.10 8.70 -12.53
C THR A 48 12.91 9.62 -12.75
N VAL A 49 11.94 9.61 -11.84
CA VAL A 49 10.85 10.60 -11.77
C VAL A 49 11.31 11.75 -10.88
N LYS A 50 11.45 12.93 -11.48
CA LYS A 50 12.00 14.11 -10.82
C LYS A 50 11.10 14.66 -9.73
N ALA A 51 11.69 15.42 -8.81
CA ALA A 51 10.98 15.97 -7.66
C ALA A 51 9.69 16.70 -8.07
N GLY A 52 8.58 16.38 -7.40
CA GLY A 52 7.24 16.91 -7.70
C GLY A 52 6.62 16.47 -9.03
N GLN A 53 7.28 15.65 -9.83
CA GLN A 53 6.76 15.18 -11.13
C GLN A 53 5.97 13.89 -11.00
N SER A 54 5.06 13.66 -11.96
CA SER A 54 4.30 12.42 -12.07
C SER A 54 4.73 11.63 -13.29
N PHE A 55 4.87 10.32 -13.13
CA PHE A 55 5.02 9.38 -14.23
C PHE A 55 3.75 8.54 -14.36
N THR A 56 3.19 8.55 -15.56
CA THR A 56 2.13 7.64 -16.00
C THR A 56 2.54 7.16 -17.39
N PRO A 57 2.60 5.84 -17.66
CA PRO A 57 2.96 5.36 -18.99
C PRO A 57 1.90 5.79 -20.02
N PRO A 58 2.27 6.03 -21.30
CA PRO A 58 1.31 6.38 -22.35
C PRO A 58 0.18 5.36 -22.50
N GLN A 59 0.48 4.10 -22.21
CA GLN A 59 -0.51 3.04 -22.07
C GLN A 59 -0.52 2.57 -20.62
N ALA A 60 -1.63 2.82 -19.93
CA ALA A 60 -1.81 2.42 -18.53
C ALA A 60 -1.49 0.93 -18.33
N TYR A 61 -0.85 0.63 -17.22
CA TYR A 61 -0.40 -0.70 -16.82
C TYR A 61 0.64 -1.32 -17.75
N THR A 62 1.40 -0.50 -18.49
CA THR A 62 2.64 -0.97 -19.14
C THR A 62 3.55 -1.62 -18.09
N ARG A 63 4.08 -2.81 -18.42
CA ARG A 63 5.05 -3.51 -17.57
C ARG A 63 6.44 -2.93 -17.76
N TYR A 64 7.14 -2.64 -16.68
CA TYR A 64 8.55 -2.26 -16.66
C TYR A 64 9.36 -3.28 -15.87
N GLU A 65 10.55 -3.62 -16.36
CA GLU A 65 11.47 -4.56 -15.70
C GLU A 65 12.94 -4.30 -16.12
N ARG A 66 13.91 -4.94 -15.45
CA ARG A 66 15.36 -4.83 -15.72
C ARG A 66 15.94 -5.96 -16.57
N GLY A 67 15.12 -6.95 -16.96
CA GLY A 67 15.53 -8.10 -17.77
C GLY A 67 16.11 -9.27 -16.97
N TYR A 68 16.28 -10.42 -17.61
CA TYR A 68 16.67 -11.67 -16.94
C TYR A 68 18.01 -11.55 -16.19
N GLY A 69 18.05 -12.05 -14.94
CA GLY A 69 19.24 -12.04 -14.11
C GLY A 69 19.51 -10.72 -13.38
N ALA A 70 18.57 -9.77 -13.43
CA ALA A 70 18.57 -8.60 -12.55
C ALA A 70 18.33 -9.02 -11.09
N CYS A 71 17.48 -10.02 -10.87
CA CYS A 71 17.31 -10.66 -9.57
C CYS A 71 18.50 -11.54 -9.24
N ARG A 72 19.33 -11.10 -8.30
CA ARG A 72 20.49 -11.83 -7.80
C ARG A 72 20.43 -11.89 -6.28
N ASP A 73 21.12 -12.86 -5.70
CA ASP A 73 21.28 -12.94 -4.25
C ASP A 73 22.12 -11.74 -3.76
N GLY A 74 21.60 -10.97 -2.79
CA GLY A 74 22.26 -9.83 -2.16
C GLY A 74 21.42 -8.55 -2.16
N GLU A 75 21.81 -7.57 -1.33
CA GLU A 75 21.12 -6.27 -1.26
C GLU A 75 21.37 -5.43 -2.52
N GLY A 76 20.28 -4.98 -3.16
CA GLY A 76 20.32 -4.09 -4.32
C GLY A 76 20.54 -2.61 -4.00
N GLY A 77 20.91 -1.84 -5.02
CA GLY A 77 21.02 -0.38 -4.93
C GLY A 77 20.00 0.35 -5.81
N GLN A 78 20.01 1.69 -5.72
CA GLN A 78 19.20 2.55 -6.60
C GLN A 78 19.52 2.35 -8.08
N ALA A 79 20.73 1.92 -8.44
CA ALA A 79 21.12 1.62 -9.82
C ALA A 79 20.38 0.39 -10.38
N ASP A 80 19.88 -0.46 -9.51
CA ASP A 80 19.17 -1.68 -9.86
C ASP A 80 17.64 -1.48 -9.88
N ALA A 81 17.18 -0.32 -9.40
CA ALA A 81 15.80 0.12 -9.42
C ALA A 81 15.12 0.00 -10.80
N VAL A 82 13.82 -0.31 -10.84
CA VAL A 82 13.02 -0.06 -12.06
C VAL A 82 12.68 1.42 -12.15
N PHE A 83 12.25 2.01 -11.03
CA PHE A 83 12.00 3.43 -10.90
C PHE A 83 12.69 4.00 -9.66
N VAL A 84 13.32 5.17 -9.83
CA VAL A 84 13.76 6.03 -8.73
C VAL A 84 12.85 7.24 -8.71
N LEU A 85 12.27 7.54 -7.57
CA LEU A 85 11.39 8.68 -7.46
C LEU A 85 11.93 9.64 -6.42
N GLU A 86 12.15 10.87 -6.85
CA GLU A 86 12.61 11.97 -6.01
C GLU A 86 11.47 12.52 -5.14
N GLU A 87 11.78 13.45 -4.25
CA GLU A 87 10.82 13.99 -3.28
C GLU A 87 9.55 14.54 -3.96
N GLY A 88 8.38 14.14 -3.47
CA GLY A 88 7.09 14.57 -4.01
C GLY A 88 6.75 14.00 -5.39
N ALA A 89 7.58 13.15 -5.98
CA ALA A 89 7.25 12.46 -7.23
C ALA A 89 6.13 11.44 -7.03
N THR A 90 5.45 11.07 -8.12
CA THR A 90 4.35 10.10 -8.10
C THR A 90 4.46 9.12 -9.26
N LEU A 91 4.29 7.82 -8.98
CA LEU A 91 4.14 6.78 -10.00
C LEU A 91 2.67 6.35 -10.13
N ASN A 92 2.12 6.30 -11.34
CA ASN A 92 0.73 5.90 -11.56
C ASN A 92 0.59 4.80 -12.61
N ALA A 93 -0.29 3.83 -12.33
CA ALA A 93 -0.77 2.83 -13.30
C ALA A 93 0.37 2.09 -14.02
N VAL A 94 1.25 1.47 -13.24
CA VAL A 94 2.42 0.72 -13.71
C VAL A 94 2.35 -0.72 -13.23
N VAL A 95 2.84 -1.65 -14.05
CA VAL A 95 3.15 -3.01 -13.62
C VAL A 95 4.65 -3.17 -13.55
N ILE A 96 5.14 -3.75 -12.46
CA ILE A 96 6.55 -4.07 -12.24
C ILE A 96 6.69 -5.58 -12.36
N GLY A 97 7.47 -6.01 -13.35
CA GLY A 97 7.71 -7.43 -13.61
C GLY A 97 8.68 -8.06 -12.61
N LYS A 98 8.89 -9.38 -12.76
CA LYS A 98 9.72 -10.21 -11.87
C LYS A 98 11.19 -9.80 -11.76
N ASN A 99 11.73 -9.10 -12.77
CA ASN A 99 13.12 -8.70 -12.81
C ASN A 99 13.28 -7.26 -12.31
N GLN A 100 13.05 -7.04 -11.02
CA GLN A 100 13.02 -5.70 -10.43
C GLN A 100 13.93 -5.63 -9.21
N MET A 101 14.49 -4.45 -8.93
CA MET A 101 15.09 -4.13 -7.65
C MET A 101 14.59 -2.73 -7.18
N GLU A 102 14.90 -2.38 -5.94
CA GLU A 102 14.32 -1.31 -5.07
C GLU A 102 13.78 -0.03 -5.76
N GLY A 103 12.72 0.57 -5.24
CA GLY A 103 12.22 1.89 -5.71
C GLY A 103 11.66 2.77 -4.59
N GLN A 104 11.57 4.09 -4.80
CA GLN A 104 11.13 5.06 -3.77
C GLN A 104 9.70 5.59 -4.00
N CYS A 105 9.11 6.15 -2.94
CA CYS A 105 8.04 7.18 -2.91
C CYS A 105 6.54 6.77 -3.06
N THR A 106 5.70 7.80 -3.19
CA THR A 106 4.27 7.75 -3.44
C THR A 106 3.90 7.06 -4.76
N ILE A 107 3.09 6.01 -4.67
CA ILE A 107 2.65 5.21 -5.80
C ILE A 107 1.14 5.01 -5.79
N ASN A 108 0.52 5.06 -6.96
CA ASN A 108 -0.91 4.85 -7.15
C ASN A 108 -1.14 3.78 -8.22
N HIS A 109 -1.95 2.75 -7.90
CA HIS A 109 -2.26 1.67 -8.85
C HIS A 109 -1.02 1.00 -9.46
N VAL A 110 -0.03 0.70 -8.61
CA VAL A 110 1.21 0.00 -9.02
C VAL A 110 1.16 -1.45 -8.56
N TYR A 111 1.48 -2.37 -9.47
CA TYR A 111 1.37 -3.82 -9.24
C TYR A 111 2.73 -4.50 -9.43
N PHE A 112 3.20 -5.21 -8.41
CA PHE A 112 4.46 -5.96 -8.41
C PHE A 112 4.16 -7.45 -8.55
N GLU A 113 4.43 -8.00 -9.73
CA GLU A 113 4.00 -9.37 -10.07
C GLU A 113 4.78 -10.45 -9.33
N ASP A 114 6.05 -10.19 -9.03
CA ASP A 114 6.93 -11.07 -8.27
C ASP A 114 8.06 -10.23 -7.66
N VAL A 115 8.11 -10.15 -6.34
CA VAL A 115 9.05 -9.29 -5.62
C VAL A 115 10.35 -10.03 -5.35
N CYS A 116 11.45 -9.44 -5.82
CA CYS A 116 12.78 -10.03 -5.73
C CYS A 116 13.36 -9.99 -4.31
N GLU A 117 13.65 -8.78 -3.83
CA GLU A 117 14.15 -8.51 -2.48
C GLU A 117 13.10 -7.67 -1.75
N ASP A 118 13.02 -6.39 -2.11
CA ASP A 118 12.01 -5.44 -1.65
C ASP A 118 11.24 -4.88 -2.87
N ALA A 119 9.95 -4.56 -2.71
CA ALA A 119 9.17 -3.91 -3.77
C ALA A 119 9.35 -2.38 -3.72
N ILE A 120 9.36 -1.83 -2.51
CA ILE A 120 9.33 -0.40 -2.24
C ILE A 120 10.26 -0.11 -1.07
N THR A 121 11.26 0.74 -1.29
CA THR A 121 12.20 1.21 -0.27
C THR A 121 12.03 2.71 -0.05
N ILE A 122 11.47 3.10 1.09
CA ILE A 122 11.26 4.50 1.46
C ILE A 122 12.51 5.06 2.15
N LYS A 123 13.16 6.07 1.54
CA LYS A 123 14.40 6.68 2.05
C LYS A 123 14.25 8.18 2.43
N GLN A 124 13.06 8.77 2.27
CA GLN A 124 12.79 10.17 2.65
C GLN A 124 13.07 10.40 4.14
N SER A 125 13.61 11.54 4.54
CA SER A 125 13.95 11.79 5.95
C SER A 125 12.75 12.18 6.82
N SER A 126 11.67 12.68 6.22
CA SER A 126 10.44 13.12 6.88
C SER A 126 9.28 13.18 5.89
N GLY A 127 8.09 13.59 6.35
CA GLY A 127 6.90 13.71 5.51
C GLY A 127 6.06 12.44 5.48
N VAL A 128 5.20 12.33 4.46
CA VAL A 128 4.27 11.21 4.29
C VAL A 128 4.41 10.61 2.89
N SER A 129 4.74 9.32 2.79
CA SER A 129 4.63 8.56 1.54
C SER A 129 3.27 7.86 1.48
N TYR A 130 2.70 7.76 0.29
CA TYR A 130 1.42 7.07 0.08
C TYR A 130 1.55 5.92 -0.90
N ILE A 131 1.06 4.75 -0.52
CA ILE A 131 0.89 3.59 -1.39
C ILE A 131 -0.62 3.39 -1.52
N ASN A 132 -1.20 3.83 -2.65
CA ASN A 132 -2.64 3.80 -2.86
C ASN A 132 -3.00 2.78 -3.95
N TYR A 133 -3.85 1.82 -3.60
CA TYR A 133 -4.25 0.73 -4.49
C TYR A 133 -3.04 -0.09 -4.97
N GLY A 134 -3.28 -1.02 -5.90
CA GLY A 134 -2.23 -1.87 -6.41
C GLY A 134 -2.03 -3.13 -5.58
N GLY A 135 -0.89 -3.79 -5.76
CA GLY A 135 -0.56 -4.95 -4.96
C GLY A 135 0.82 -5.54 -5.25
N ALA A 136 1.25 -6.46 -4.40
CA ALA A 136 2.50 -7.20 -4.56
C ALA A 136 2.30 -8.69 -4.30
N LYS A 137 3.05 -9.51 -5.03
CA LYS A 137 3.11 -10.97 -4.84
C LYS A 137 4.55 -11.44 -4.70
N GLY A 138 4.77 -12.54 -3.98
CA GLY A 138 6.04 -13.27 -4.01
C GLY A 138 7.21 -12.65 -3.24
N ALA A 139 6.95 -11.75 -2.29
CA ALA A 139 8.00 -11.06 -1.54
C ALA A 139 8.61 -11.93 -0.43
N SER A 140 9.74 -12.59 -0.70
CA SER A 140 10.36 -13.52 0.27
C SER A 140 10.62 -12.90 1.65
N ASP A 141 11.10 -11.66 1.73
CA ASP A 141 11.30 -10.93 2.98
C ASP A 141 10.34 -9.74 3.17
N LYS A 142 10.41 -8.66 2.36
CA LYS A 142 9.60 -7.45 2.62
C LYS A 142 9.00 -6.88 1.33
N ILE A 143 7.81 -6.31 1.43
CA ILE A 143 7.22 -5.51 0.34
C ILE A 143 7.67 -4.05 0.50
N VAL A 144 7.43 -3.46 1.68
CA VAL A 144 7.78 -2.08 1.99
C VAL A 144 8.86 -2.03 3.05
N GLN A 145 10.07 -1.64 2.66
CA GLN A 145 11.18 -1.34 3.54
C GLN A 145 11.23 0.17 3.81
N HIS A 146 11.12 0.58 5.08
CA HIS A 146 11.16 1.99 5.47
C HIS A 146 12.49 2.31 6.15
N ASN A 147 13.46 2.78 5.35
CA ASN A 147 14.81 3.15 5.79
C ASN A 147 14.90 4.60 6.27
N GLY A 148 14.13 5.49 5.66
CA GLY A 148 14.04 6.91 6.00
C GLY A 148 13.20 7.23 7.25
N GLY A 149 12.81 8.47 7.46
CA GLY A 149 11.91 8.89 8.53
C GLY A 149 10.52 9.30 8.03
N GLY A 150 9.62 9.56 8.96
CA GLY A 150 8.26 10.04 8.66
C GLY A 150 7.22 8.93 8.66
N LYS A 151 6.17 9.11 7.85
CA LYS A 151 4.98 8.25 7.82
C LYS A 151 4.82 7.57 6.46
N VAL A 152 4.40 6.31 6.48
CA VAL A 152 3.91 5.60 5.29
C VAL A 152 2.42 5.31 5.48
N VAL A 153 1.61 5.63 4.48
CA VAL A 153 0.19 5.28 4.44
C VAL A 153 -0.05 4.30 3.30
N ILE A 154 -0.56 3.12 3.62
CA ILE A 154 -0.86 2.04 2.67
C ILE A 154 -2.39 1.88 2.63
N ASN A 155 -2.99 2.23 1.50
CA ASN A 155 -4.44 2.23 1.32
C ASN A 155 -4.83 1.25 0.23
N SER A 156 -5.81 0.38 0.50
CA SER A 156 -6.40 -0.51 -0.51
C SER A 156 -5.39 -1.36 -1.29
N PHE A 157 -4.30 -1.79 -0.65
CA PHE A 157 -3.23 -2.56 -1.27
C PHE A 157 -3.44 -4.06 -1.08
N TYR A 158 -3.16 -4.85 -2.11
CA TYR A 158 -3.18 -6.32 -2.03
C TYR A 158 -1.77 -6.90 -1.82
N ALA A 159 -1.60 -7.81 -0.88
CA ALA A 159 -0.34 -8.50 -0.66
C ALA A 159 -0.55 -10.02 -0.58
N GLU A 160 0.23 -10.80 -1.32
CA GLU A 160 0.14 -12.26 -1.30
C GLU A 160 1.52 -12.92 -1.29
N ASN A 161 1.69 -13.97 -0.48
CA ASN A 161 2.94 -14.74 -0.37
C ASN A 161 4.12 -13.82 -0.01
N PHE A 162 4.12 -13.32 1.23
CA PHE A 162 5.09 -12.33 1.69
C PHE A 162 5.73 -12.68 3.04
N GLY A 163 6.98 -12.25 3.25
CA GLY A 163 7.57 -12.21 4.59
C GLY A 163 6.90 -11.11 5.43
N LYS A 164 7.01 -9.86 4.99
CA LYS A 164 6.48 -8.67 5.69
C LYS A 164 5.86 -7.67 4.72
N VAL A 165 4.65 -7.16 4.98
CA VAL A 165 4.11 -6.07 4.14
C VAL A 165 4.89 -4.78 4.40
N TYR A 166 5.10 -4.42 5.67
CA TYR A 166 5.88 -3.23 6.04
C TYR A 166 6.90 -3.54 7.12
N ARG A 167 8.11 -3.01 6.97
CA ARG A 167 9.16 -3.06 7.99
C ARG A 167 9.81 -1.69 8.17
N SER A 168 9.75 -1.16 9.39
CA SER A 168 10.65 -0.08 9.84
C SER A 168 12.07 -0.62 9.91
N CYS A 169 13.06 0.02 9.30
CA CYS A 169 14.43 -0.50 9.31
C CYS A 169 14.96 -0.63 10.74
N GLY A 170 15.27 -1.85 11.18
CA GLY A 170 15.64 -2.11 12.56
C GLY A 170 17.12 -2.07 12.86
N ASN A 171 17.99 -2.05 11.85
CA ASN A 171 19.44 -2.11 11.99
C ASN A 171 20.17 -1.07 11.12
N CYS A 172 19.45 -0.12 10.53
CA CYS A 172 20.02 1.01 9.78
C CYS A 172 20.98 1.84 10.65
N LYS A 173 22.08 2.31 10.05
CA LYS A 173 23.07 3.18 10.71
C LYS A 173 22.44 4.45 11.28
N THR A 174 21.52 5.05 10.53
CA THR A 174 20.70 6.17 10.99
C THR A 174 19.30 5.64 11.31
N GLN A 175 18.86 5.90 12.53
CA GLN A 175 17.55 5.49 13.02
C GLN A 175 16.61 6.68 13.11
N PHE A 176 15.34 6.41 12.86
CA PHE A 176 14.26 7.39 12.85
C PHE A 176 13.08 6.84 13.64
N LYS A 177 12.30 7.74 14.22
CA LYS A 177 10.93 7.42 14.56
C LYS A 177 10.12 7.31 13.26
N ARG A 178 9.46 6.18 13.05
CA ARG A 178 8.65 5.90 11.86
C ARG A 178 7.22 5.57 12.25
N SER A 179 6.29 5.96 11.39
CA SER A 179 4.89 5.56 11.54
C SER A 179 4.37 4.90 10.28
N VAL A 180 3.52 3.90 10.44
CA VAL A 180 2.77 3.29 9.33
C VAL A 180 1.29 3.33 9.61
N GLU A 181 0.50 3.54 8.57
CA GLU A 181 -0.94 3.36 8.59
C GLU A 181 -1.33 2.41 7.46
N ILE A 182 -2.04 1.33 7.78
CA ILE A 182 -2.58 0.40 6.77
C ILE A 182 -4.10 0.41 6.85
N ASN A 183 -4.73 0.75 5.73
CA ASN A 183 -6.17 0.92 5.61
C ASN A 183 -6.73 0.10 4.45
N ASP A 184 -7.91 -0.49 4.64
CA ASP A 184 -8.74 -1.08 3.56
C ASP A 184 -7.99 -2.12 2.70
N SER A 185 -6.92 -2.70 3.25
CA SER A 185 -5.96 -3.54 2.54
C SER A 185 -6.25 -5.03 2.75
N TRP A 186 -5.73 -5.86 1.86
CA TRP A 186 -5.95 -7.29 1.88
C TRP A 186 -4.63 -8.05 1.76
N ALA A 187 -4.27 -8.77 2.80
CA ALA A 187 -3.05 -9.54 2.91
C ALA A 187 -3.38 -11.04 3.01
N VAL A 188 -2.70 -11.86 2.22
CA VAL A 188 -2.91 -13.30 2.11
C VAL A 188 -1.57 -14.02 2.22
N SER A 189 -1.48 -15.05 3.07
CA SER A 189 -0.32 -15.94 3.18
C SER A 189 0.99 -15.18 3.44
N GLY A 190 1.23 -14.78 4.69
CA GLY A 190 2.50 -14.14 5.03
C GLY A 190 2.88 -14.21 6.49
N SER A 191 4.13 -13.86 6.79
CA SER A 191 4.65 -13.98 8.16
C SER A 191 4.20 -12.82 9.04
N THR A 192 4.40 -11.59 8.60
CA THR A 192 4.09 -10.40 9.42
C THR A 192 3.41 -9.32 8.57
N LEU A 193 2.30 -8.72 9.01
CA LEU A 193 1.75 -7.57 8.29
C LEU A 193 2.65 -6.34 8.50
N VAL A 194 2.90 -5.92 9.75
CA VAL A 194 3.81 -4.81 10.06
C VAL A 194 4.86 -5.16 11.11
N GLY A 195 6.10 -4.72 10.89
CA GLY A 195 7.20 -4.79 11.85
C GLY A 195 7.73 -3.41 12.26
N ILE A 196 7.65 -3.07 13.55
CA ILE A 196 8.02 -1.74 14.09
C ILE A 196 9.04 -1.83 15.23
N ASN A 197 9.86 -0.79 15.42
CA ASN A 197 10.87 -0.71 16.48
C ASN A 197 10.39 0.19 17.62
N THR A 198 9.94 -0.41 18.72
CA THR A 198 9.27 0.34 19.79
C THR A 198 10.19 1.26 20.58
N ASN A 199 11.48 0.92 20.68
CA ASN A 199 12.48 1.75 21.33
C ASN A 199 12.79 3.06 20.58
N PHE A 200 12.45 3.16 19.30
CA PHE A 200 12.51 4.42 18.54
C PHE A 200 11.16 5.16 18.53
N GLY A 201 10.16 4.65 19.24
CA GLY A 201 8.83 5.25 19.31
C GLY A 201 7.99 5.01 18.06
N ASP A 202 8.29 3.97 17.29
CA ASP A 202 7.53 3.65 16.09
C ASP A 202 6.06 3.33 16.42
N THR A 203 5.18 3.67 15.47
CA THR A 203 3.75 3.37 15.58
C THR A 203 3.21 2.72 14.30
N ALA A 204 2.24 1.83 14.46
CA ALA A 204 1.48 1.21 13.40
C ALA A 204 -0.02 1.32 13.68
N THR A 205 -0.74 2.02 12.81
CA THR A 205 -2.20 2.09 12.83
C THR A 205 -2.75 1.15 11.78
N ILE A 206 -3.67 0.25 12.15
CA ILE A 206 -4.25 -0.71 11.21
C ILE A 206 -5.77 -0.57 11.29
N ARG A 207 -6.42 -0.40 10.14
CA ARG A 207 -7.89 -0.21 10.04
C ARG A 207 -8.43 -1.01 8.86
N ARG A 208 -9.55 -1.70 9.07
CA ARG A 208 -10.28 -2.43 8.00
C ARG A 208 -9.36 -3.31 7.16
N GLN A 209 -8.45 -4.01 7.83
CA GLN A 209 -7.51 -4.94 7.22
C GLN A 209 -8.18 -6.31 7.07
N LYS A 210 -8.07 -6.90 5.89
CA LYS A 210 -8.33 -8.33 5.70
C LYS A 210 -7.00 -9.08 5.70
N ALA A 211 -6.83 -10.07 6.56
CA ALA A 211 -5.60 -10.81 6.78
C ALA A 211 -5.90 -12.31 6.85
N LEU A 212 -5.73 -13.00 5.72
CA LEU A 212 -5.93 -14.44 5.59
C LEU A 212 -4.59 -15.17 5.68
N ASN A 213 -4.44 -16.12 6.60
CA ASN A 213 -3.18 -16.87 6.79
C ASN A 213 -1.96 -15.96 7.03
N VAL A 214 -2.13 -14.85 7.75
CA VAL A 214 -1.03 -13.97 8.18
C VAL A 214 -0.68 -14.28 9.64
N ARG A 215 0.55 -14.71 9.91
CA ARG A 215 0.95 -15.23 11.23
C ARG A 215 0.94 -14.15 12.33
N THR A 216 1.49 -12.98 12.05
CA THR A 216 1.57 -11.87 13.02
C THR A 216 1.07 -10.58 12.38
N ILE A 217 0.07 -9.93 12.97
CA ILE A 217 -0.42 -8.65 12.45
C ILE A 217 0.55 -7.50 12.74
N CYS A 218 0.95 -7.33 14.00
CA CYS A 218 1.93 -6.30 14.39
C CYS A 218 3.04 -6.95 15.22
N GLN A 219 4.25 -7.02 14.65
CA GLN A 219 5.45 -7.50 15.33
C GLN A 219 6.24 -6.30 15.85
N LYS A 220 6.61 -6.35 17.13
CA LYS A 220 7.43 -5.33 17.78
C LYS A 220 8.86 -5.83 17.91
N PHE A 221 9.80 -4.91 17.78
CA PHE A 221 11.24 -5.16 17.88
C PHE A 221 11.94 -4.11 18.74
N ILE A 222 13.11 -4.48 19.26
CA ILE A 222 14.13 -3.52 19.71
C ILE A 222 15.13 -3.34 18.57
N GLY A 223 15.03 -2.19 17.89
CA GLY A 223 15.95 -1.80 16.84
C GLY A 223 17.29 -1.32 17.40
N ASN A 224 18.32 -1.29 16.55
CA ASN A 224 19.67 -0.82 16.84
C ASN A 224 20.24 -0.06 15.63
N ASN A 225 21.43 0.53 15.80
CA ASN A 225 22.16 1.26 14.76
C ASN A 225 23.52 0.62 14.45
N LEU A 226 23.67 -0.68 14.73
CA LEU A 226 24.94 -1.41 14.66
C LEU A 226 24.99 -2.40 13.49
N GLY A 227 23.91 -2.52 12.70
CA GLY A 227 23.78 -3.51 11.63
C GLY A 227 23.32 -4.90 12.10
N ASN A 228 23.25 -5.14 13.41
CA ASN A 228 22.82 -6.43 13.97
C ASN A 228 21.32 -6.64 13.78
N GLU A 229 20.90 -7.90 13.63
CA GLU A 229 19.47 -8.22 13.55
C GLU A 229 18.71 -7.76 14.81
N PRO A 230 17.59 -7.04 14.67
CA PRO A 230 16.76 -6.58 15.78
C PRO A 230 16.15 -7.73 16.57
N THR A 231 16.09 -7.60 17.89
CA THR A 231 15.45 -8.61 18.75
C THR A 231 13.93 -8.38 18.83
N ASN A 232 13.17 -9.46 19.00
CA ASN A 232 11.73 -9.38 19.18
C ASN A 232 11.37 -8.71 20.52
N ASN A 233 10.30 -7.90 20.51
CA ASN A 233 9.74 -7.20 21.68
C ASN A 233 8.22 -7.44 21.82
N GLY A 234 7.78 -8.67 21.59
CA GLY A 234 6.37 -9.05 21.59
C GLY A 234 5.61 -8.70 20.32
N SER A 235 4.30 -8.89 20.32
CA SER A 235 3.43 -8.72 19.16
C SER A 235 2.01 -8.35 19.60
N GLY A 236 1.13 -8.08 18.64
CA GLY A 236 -0.28 -7.75 18.91
C GLY A 236 -0.53 -6.28 19.20
N PRO A 237 -1.81 -5.88 19.40
CA PRO A 237 -2.19 -4.51 19.72
C PRO A 237 -1.79 -4.17 21.16
N ASP A 238 -1.42 -2.91 21.41
CA ASP A 238 -1.06 -2.43 22.76
C ASP A 238 -1.49 -0.98 23.06
N ASN A 239 -2.26 -0.36 22.17
CA ASN A 239 -2.73 1.03 22.27
C ASN A 239 -1.61 2.09 22.37
N ILE A 240 -0.35 1.72 22.17
CA ILE A 240 0.81 2.63 22.23
C ILE A 240 1.55 2.63 20.89
N SER A 241 2.01 1.45 20.47
CA SER A 241 2.81 1.25 19.27
C SER A 241 2.04 0.50 18.19
N CYS A 242 1.22 -0.49 18.56
CA CYS A 242 0.35 -1.22 17.64
C CYS A 242 -1.11 -0.82 17.91
N LEU A 243 -1.67 0.01 17.05
CA LEU A 243 -2.94 0.73 17.24
C LEU A 243 -4.05 0.12 16.39
N TYR A 244 -4.64 -0.98 16.86
CA TYR A 244 -5.79 -1.65 16.24
C TYR A 244 -6.57 -2.48 17.25
N ASN A 245 -7.79 -2.87 16.90
CA ASN A 245 -8.63 -3.78 17.69
C ASN A 245 -9.16 -4.94 16.82
N ASN A 246 -9.99 -5.80 17.42
CA ASN A 246 -10.53 -6.99 16.75
C ASN A 246 -11.50 -6.67 15.59
N PHE A 247 -12.02 -5.45 15.48
CA PHE A 247 -12.87 -5.02 14.35
C PHE A 247 -12.04 -4.42 13.21
N ASP A 248 -10.80 -4.02 13.49
CA ASP A 248 -9.91 -3.46 12.49
C ASP A 248 -9.24 -4.53 11.63
N VAL A 249 -9.23 -5.80 12.08
CA VAL A 249 -8.57 -6.91 11.39
C VAL A 249 -9.53 -8.08 11.30
N THR A 250 -9.80 -8.51 10.08
CA THR A 250 -10.67 -9.65 9.74
C THR A 250 -9.89 -10.69 8.97
N SER A 251 -10.37 -11.93 8.92
CA SER A 251 -9.78 -13.01 8.10
C SER A 251 -10.37 -13.07 6.69
#